data_AF-A0A7Z0CN71-F1
#
_entry.id   AF-A0A7Z0CN71-F1
#
_cell.length_a   1.000
_cell.length_b   1.000
_cell.length_c   1.000
_cell.angle_alpha   90.00
_cell.angle_beta   90.00
_cell.angle_gamma   90.00
#
_symmetry.space_group_name_H-M   'P 1'
#
loop_
_entity.id
_entity.type
_entity.pdbx_description
1 polymer ?
#
loop_
_entity_poly.entity_id
_entity_poly.type
_entity_poly.pdbx_seq_one_letter_code
_entity_poly.pdbx_strand_id
1 'polypeptide(L)'
;MAEQTQDKLYATALQTIGAVAHLPVVRVDREAFLRKHFGKSPHIDVILERGPQAVYSVESLRKKASSIIKSSATKSSAVSFASGLPSNPLVMVAAGGADVAQYFGFAINLAQQIAYLFGEEELFDGGSAELSEAAQIRIIGYLGAMFGAAGAAALVSQTSKTAGQNLGKKVAAQALTKTAWYPLVKKVGALVGKQVTKKTVEKTITKAVPVVGGVVSGGLTYVTFRPMGNRLADTFVSNLNGEYDDELELNADFAAGLDADVVPGEVLAEETGAGE
;
A
#
# COMPACT_ATOMS: atom_id res chain seq x y z
N MET A 1 14.01 -1.08 -21.58
CA MET A 1 14.11 0.09 -20.68
C MET A 1 12.95 0.19 -19.68
N ALA A 2 11.71 -0.10 -20.08
CA ALA A 2 10.55 -0.09 -19.17
C ALA A 2 10.67 -1.12 -18.03
N GLU A 3 11.11 -2.35 -18.33
CA GLU A 3 11.30 -3.42 -17.33
C GLU A 3 12.36 -3.06 -16.27
N GLN A 4 13.51 -2.52 -16.70
CA GLN A 4 14.55 -2.02 -15.79
C GLN A 4 14.06 -0.87 -14.88
N THR A 5 13.14 -0.04 -15.39
CA THR A 5 12.52 1.04 -14.61
C THR A 5 11.53 0.50 -13.59
N GLN A 6 10.73 -0.51 -13.98
CA GLN A 6 9.80 -1.20 -13.08
C GLN A 6 10.55 -1.89 -11.94
N ASP A 7 11.61 -2.65 -12.24
CA ASP A 7 12.40 -3.35 -11.23
C ASP A 7 13.07 -2.38 -10.25
N LYS A 8 13.58 -1.24 -10.74
CA LYS A 8 14.13 -0.19 -9.88
C LYS A 8 13.06 0.39 -8.94
N LEU A 9 11.87 0.68 -9.44
CA LEU A 9 10.78 1.19 -8.60
C LEU A 9 10.30 0.14 -7.60
N TYR A 10 10.19 -1.11 -8.01
CA TYR A 10 9.87 -2.22 -7.11
C TYR A 10 10.90 -2.35 -5.99
N ALA A 11 12.19 -2.30 -6.32
CA ALA A 11 13.27 -2.30 -5.34
C ALA A 11 13.18 -1.10 -4.38
N THR A 12 12.87 0.09 -4.87
CA THR A 12 12.64 1.29 -4.04
C THR A 12 11.50 1.05 -3.03
N ALA A 13 10.41 0.40 -3.46
CA ALA A 13 9.31 0.06 -2.56
C ALA A 13 9.76 -0.91 -1.46
N LEU A 14 10.44 -2.00 -1.82
CA LEU A 14 10.94 -3.00 -0.87
C LEU A 14 11.93 -2.39 0.13
N GLN A 15 12.87 -1.57 -0.35
CA GLN A 15 13.84 -0.88 0.51
C GLN A 15 13.14 0.05 1.51
N THR A 16 12.14 0.80 1.05
CA THR A 16 11.38 1.71 1.91
C THR A 16 10.58 0.94 2.95
N ILE A 17 9.85 -0.11 2.54
CA ILE A 17 9.06 -0.97 3.42
C ILE A 17 9.96 -1.61 4.48
N GLY A 18 11.08 -2.21 4.07
CA GLY A 18 12.05 -2.80 4.98
C GLY A 18 12.60 -1.78 5.98
N ALA A 19 13.00 -0.60 5.50
CA ALA A 19 13.54 0.45 6.35
C ALA A 19 12.57 0.92 7.45
N VAL A 20 11.28 1.08 7.10
CA VAL A 20 10.28 1.58 8.07
C VAL A 20 9.68 0.47 8.94
N ALA A 21 9.72 -0.79 8.50
CA ALA A 21 9.21 -1.95 9.23
C ALA A 21 9.87 -2.17 10.62
N HIS A 22 11.11 -1.70 10.78
CA HIS A 22 11.84 -1.78 12.04
C HIS A 22 11.43 -0.69 13.04
N LEU A 23 10.69 0.34 12.62
CA LEU A 23 10.29 1.43 13.50
C LEU A 23 9.14 0.95 14.42
N PRO A 24 9.29 1.02 15.76
CA PRO A 24 8.25 0.54 16.68
C PRO A 24 6.89 1.19 16.46
N VAL A 25 6.87 2.47 16.05
CA VAL A 25 5.65 3.23 15.78
C VAL A 25 4.87 2.70 14.56
N VAL A 26 5.50 1.91 13.69
CA VAL A 26 4.87 1.35 12.48
C VAL A 26 4.05 0.12 12.83
N ARG A 27 4.53 -0.72 13.75
CA ARG A 27 3.90 -1.99 14.09
C ARG A 27 2.63 -1.77 14.90
N VAL A 28 1.61 -2.56 14.59
CA VAL A 28 0.36 -2.63 15.35
C VAL A 28 0.28 -4.05 15.89
N ASP A 29 0.23 -4.20 17.21
CA ASP A 29 -0.07 -5.50 17.81
C ASP A 29 -1.56 -5.81 17.60
N ARG A 30 -1.88 -6.90 16.89
CA ARG A 30 -3.24 -7.27 16.51
C ARG A 30 -4.10 -7.54 17.74
N GLU A 31 -3.60 -8.27 18.72
CA GLU A 31 -4.39 -8.61 19.91
C GLU A 31 -4.70 -7.36 20.73
N ALA A 32 -3.71 -6.52 21.00
CA ALA A 32 -3.88 -5.26 21.71
C ALA A 32 -4.81 -4.32 20.95
N PHE A 33 -4.70 -4.26 19.61
CA PHE A 33 -5.63 -3.51 18.76
C PHE A 33 -7.06 -4.02 18.90
N LEU A 34 -7.28 -5.33 18.78
CA LEU A 34 -8.61 -5.93 18.89
C LEU A 34 -9.21 -5.75 20.28
N ARG A 35 -8.44 -5.99 21.35
CA ARG A 35 -8.87 -5.76 22.74
C ARG A 35 -9.21 -4.29 22.98
N LYS A 36 -8.42 -3.36 22.45
CA LYS A 36 -8.70 -1.92 22.54
C LYS A 36 -10.02 -1.54 21.86
N HIS A 37 -10.33 -2.10 20.71
CA HIS A 37 -11.50 -1.72 19.91
C HIS A 37 -12.76 -2.54 20.18
N PHE A 38 -12.63 -3.73 20.78
CA PHE A 38 -13.70 -4.70 20.98
C PHE A 38 -13.71 -5.34 22.38
N GLY A 39 -12.85 -4.91 23.32
CA GLY A 39 -12.73 -5.54 24.65
C GLY A 39 -13.98 -5.45 25.53
N LYS A 40 -14.97 -4.63 25.15
CA LYS A 40 -16.30 -4.59 25.79
C LYS A 40 -17.31 -5.56 25.16
N SER A 41 -16.94 -6.23 24.08
CA SER A 41 -17.78 -7.22 23.40
C SER A 41 -17.83 -8.50 24.23
N PRO A 42 -19.02 -9.10 24.44
CA PRO A 42 -19.13 -10.43 25.05
C PRO A 42 -18.53 -11.54 24.17
N HIS A 43 -18.19 -11.24 22.91
CA HIS A 43 -17.63 -12.18 21.95
C HIS A 43 -16.12 -11.95 21.68
N ILE A 44 -15.40 -11.34 22.63
CA ILE A 44 -13.98 -11.00 22.45
C ILE A 44 -13.12 -12.21 22.07
N ASP A 45 -13.37 -13.38 22.64
CA ASP A 45 -12.58 -14.58 22.33
C ASP A 45 -12.75 -15.02 20.86
N VAL A 46 -13.99 -14.97 20.35
CA VAL A 46 -14.28 -15.23 18.93
C VAL A 46 -13.61 -14.19 18.03
N ILE A 47 -13.60 -12.93 18.43
CA ILE A 47 -12.96 -11.84 17.67
C ILE A 47 -11.44 -12.03 17.60
N LEU A 48 -10.81 -12.47 18.69
CA LEU A 48 -9.37 -12.71 18.72
C LEU A 48 -8.97 -13.90 17.84
N GLU A 49 -9.74 -14.99 17.92
CA GLU A 49 -9.50 -16.23 17.17
C GLU A 49 -9.83 -16.09 15.66
N ARG A 50 -11.03 -15.61 15.34
CA ARG A 50 -11.60 -15.64 13.99
C ARG A 50 -11.68 -14.28 13.32
N GLY A 51 -11.46 -13.20 14.06
CA GLY A 51 -11.52 -11.83 13.58
C GLY A 51 -12.91 -11.18 13.77
N PRO A 52 -12.99 -9.84 13.71
CA PRO A 52 -14.25 -9.11 13.92
C PRO A 52 -15.38 -9.47 12.95
N GLN A 53 -15.04 -9.86 11.72
CA GLN A 53 -15.97 -10.25 10.65
C GLN A 53 -16.71 -11.56 10.90
N ALA A 54 -16.26 -12.38 11.85
CA ALA A 54 -17.02 -13.53 12.32
C ALA A 54 -18.19 -13.15 13.25
N VAL A 55 -18.23 -11.91 13.74
CA VAL A 55 -19.19 -11.43 14.75
C VAL A 55 -20.03 -10.26 14.24
N TYR A 56 -19.45 -9.35 13.46
CA TYR A 56 -20.10 -8.13 13.01
C TYR A 56 -20.34 -8.10 11.50
N SER A 57 -21.41 -7.43 11.09
CA SER A 57 -21.73 -7.24 9.67
C SER A 57 -20.68 -6.38 8.95
N VAL A 58 -20.57 -6.56 7.63
CA VAL A 58 -19.64 -5.82 6.77
C VAL A 58 -19.86 -4.30 6.89
N GLU A 59 -21.11 -3.85 6.95
CA GLU A 59 -21.47 -2.43 7.11
C GLU A 59 -21.02 -1.87 8.46
N SER A 60 -21.16 -2.67 9.52
CA SER A 60 -20.73 -2.29 10.87
C SER A 60 -19.22 -2.15 10.94
N LEU A 61 -18.49 -3.07 10.32
CA LEU A 61 -17.03 -2.99 10.18
C LEU A 61 -16.62 -1.79 9.34
N ARG A 62 -17.29 -1.52 8.22
CA ARG A 62 -17.02 -0.36 7.37
C ARG A 62 -17.22 0.97 8.09
N LYS A 63 -18.25 1.08 8.93
CA LYS A 63 -18.49 2.24 9.80
C LYS A 63 -17.40 2.39 10.87
N LYS A 64 -16.95 1.28 11.47
CA LYS A 64 -15.83 1.26 12.42
C LYS A 64 -14.52 1.67 11.74
N ALA A 65 -14.29 1.24 10.50
CA ALA A 65 -13.13 1.61 9.67
C ALA A 65 -13.06 3.13 9.47
N SER A 66 -14.18 3.77 9.11
CA SER A 66 -14.26 5.25 8.99
C SER A 66 -13.82 5.97 10.28
N SER A 67 -14.16 5.41 11.44
CA SER A 67 -13.78 5.97 12.74
C SER A 67 -12.28 5.81 13.02
N ILE A 68 -11.72 4.64 12.70
CA ILE A 68 -10.27 4.37 12.80
C ILE A 68 -9.49 5.28 11.85
N ILE A 69 -9.91 5.38 10.58
CA ILE A 69 -9.28 6.25 9.57
C ILE A 69 -9.28 7.70 10.04
N LYS A 70 -10.41 8.20 10.56
CA LYS A 70 -10.50 9.57 11.09
C LYS A 70 -9.56 9.76 12.28
N SER A 71 -9.55 8.83 13.23
CA SER A 71 -8.69 8.92 14.43
C SER A 71 -7.20 8.86 14.07
N SER A 72 -6.81 7.93 13.21
CA SER A 72 -5.42 7.79 12.75
C SER A 72 -4.98 8.99 11.93
N ALA A 73 -5.82 9.49 11.02
CA ALA A 73 -5.54 10.73 10.29
C ALA A 73 -5.34 11.91 11.25
N THR A 74 -6.20 12.10 12.25
CA THR A 74 -6.04 13.15 13.27
C THR A 74 -4.75 12.99 14.10
N LYS A 75 -4.42 11.76 14.52
CA LYS A 75 -3.18 11.49 15.29
C LYS A 75 -1.93 11.74 14.46
N SER A 76 -1.87 11.21 13.24
CA SER A 76 -0.76 11.46 12.32
C SER A 76 -0.64 12.95 12.02
N SER A 77 -1.75 13.67 11.93
CA SER A 77 -1.74 15.13 11.75
C SER A 77 -1.17 15.87 12.95
N ALA A 78 -1.55 15.48 14.17
CA ALA A 78 -1.03 16.06 15.41
C ALA A 78 0.46 15.74 15.59
N VAL A 79 0.90 14.53 15.25
CA VAL A 79 2.32 14.15 15.27
C VAL A 79 3.10 14.91 14.20
N SER A 80 2.60 15.04 12.97
CA SER A 80 3.23 15.86 11.92
C SER A 80 3.32 17.34 12.27
N PHE A 81 2.46 17.84 13.17
CA PHE A 81 2.52 19.20 13.69
C PHE A 81 3.50 19.34 14.88
N ALA A 82 3.67 18.28 15.69
CA ALA A 82 4.47 18.31 16.92
C ALA A 82 5.88 17.70 16.79
N SER A 83 6.20 16.95 15.74
CA SER A 83 7.44 16.19 15.66
C SER A 83 8.58 16.89 14.93
N GLY A 84 9.60 17.28 15.72
CA GLY A 84 11.02 17.23 15.34
C GLY A 84 11.67 15.97 15.93
N LEU A 85 11.14 14.78 15.61
CA LEU A 85 11.57 13.52 16.23
C LEU A 85 12.99 13.12 15.77
N PRO A 86 13.83 12.55 16.66
CA PRO A 86 15.14 12.03 16.31
C PRO A 86 14.95 10.85 15.35
N SER A 87 15.25 11.06 14.08
CA SER A 87 15.20 10.03 13.05
C SER A 87 16.53 9.28 13.04
N ASN A 88 16.47 7.95 13.05
CA ASN A 88 17.63 7.11 12.84
C ASN A 88 18.21 7.41 11.44
N PRO A 89 19.47 7.87 11.30
CA PRO A 89 20.05 8.24 10.01
C PRO A 89 20.03 7.11 8.98
N LEU A 90 20.12 5.85 9.42
CA LEU A 90 20.11 4.69 8.53
C LEU A 90 18.75 4.51 7.84
N VAL A 91 17.65 4.75 8.56
CA VAL A 91 16.29 4.69 8.00
C VAL A 91 16.04 5.86 7.05
N MET A 92 16.62 7.04 7.33
CA MET A 92 16.50 8.20 6.43
C MET A 92 17.12 7.95 5.06
N VAL A 93 18.33 7.37 5.01
CA VAL A 93 19.01 7.11 3.74
C VAL A 93 18.23 6.09 2.91
N ALA A 94 17.71 5.03 3.53
CA ALA A 94 17.01 3.97 2.82
C ALA A 94 15.60 4.37 2.32
N ALA A 95 14.89 5.23 3.05
CA ALA A 95 13.54 5.67 2.68
C ALA A 95 13.50 6.96 1.83
N GLY A 96 14.66 7.55 1.49
CA GLY A 96 14.73 8.84 0.79
C GLY A 96 14.49 10.06 1.69
N GLY A 97 14.51 9.88 3.01
CA GLY A 97 14.44 10.94 4.03
C GLY A 97 13.54 10.59 5.22
N ALA A 98 13.69 11.33 6.33
CA ALA A 98 12.87 11.13 7.54
C ALA A 98 11.38 11.34 7.29
N ASP A 99 11.01 12.38 6.54
CA ASP A 99 9.62 12.68 6.19
C ASP A 99 8.97 11.54 5.39
N VAL A 100 9.70 10.94 4.45
CA VAL A 100 9.22 9.84 3.60
C VAL A 100 9.08 8.58 4.45
N ALA A 101 10.07 8.27 5.30
CA ALA A 101 10.00 7.18 6.25
C ALA A 101 8.77 7.30 7.18
N GLN A 102 8.51 8.49 7.72
CA GLN A 102 7.35 8.75 8.57
C GLN A 102 6.04 8.58 7.80
N TYR A 103 5.94 9.12 6.59
CA TYR A 103 4.74 8.99 5.76
C TYR A 103 4.38 7.52 5.50
N PHE A 104 5.35 6.74 5.01
CA PHE A 104 5.13 5.32 4.73
C PHE A 104 4.96 4.50 6.00
N GLY A 105 5.66 4.85 7.09
CA GLY A 105 5.46 4.25 8.39
C GLY A 105 4.02 4.42 8.91
N PHE A 106 3.46 5.63 8.83
CA PHE A 106 2.06 5.86 9.20
C PHE A 106 1.08 5.17 8.25
N ALA A 107 1.39 5.11 6.95
CA ALA A 107 0.54 4.42 5.98
C ALA A 107 0.47 2.91 6.29
N ILE A 108 1.60 2.27 6.58
CA ILE A 108 1.69 0.85 6.96
C ILE A 108 1.00 0.61 8.32
N ASN A 109 1.14 1.53 9.28
CA ASN A 109 0.41 1.44 10.55
C ASN A 109 -1.12 1.48 10.35
N LEU A 110 -1.61 2.41 9.52
CA LEU A 110 -3.03 2.49 9.20
C LEU A 110 -3.51 1.25 8.43
N ALA A 111 -2.70 0.74 7.50
CA ALA A 111 -2.99 -0.47 6.75
C ALA A 111 -3.23 -1.67 7.67
N GLN A 112 -2.34 -1.89 8.66
CA GLN A 112 -2.52 -2.94 9.68
C GLN A 112 -3.82 -2.80 10.46
N GLN A 113 -4.14 -1.59 10.95
CA GLN A 113 -5.37 -1.37 11.71
C GLN A 113 -6.62 -1.70 10.89
N ILE A 114 -6.63 -1.35 9.60
CA ILE A 114 -7.74 -1.68 8.69
C ILE A 114 -7.75 -3.19 8.44
N ALA A 115 -6.63 -3.80 8.08
CA ALA A 115 -6.53 -5.22 7.82
C ALA A 115 -7.04 -6.06 9.02
N TYR A 116 -6.59 -5.76 10.23
CA TYR A 116 -6.99 -6.49 11.44
C TYR A 116 -8.46 -6.29 11.79
N LEU A 117 -9.02 -5.12 11.49
CA LEU A 117 -10.46 -4.87 11.61
C LEU A 117 -11.28 -5.80 10.70
N PHE A 118 -10.75 -6.15 9.52
CA PHE A 118 -11.40 -7.04 8.55
C PHE A 118 -10.95 -8.51 8.66
N GLY A 119 -10.26 -8.87 9.75
CA GLY A 119 -9.97 -10.26 10.10
C GLY A 119 -8.63 -10.81 9.65
N GLU A 120 -7.79 -9.96 9.07
CA GLU A 120 -6.44 -10.35 8.67
C GLU A 120 -5.57 -10.75 9.86
N GLU A 121 -4.60 -11.62 9.59
CA GLU A 121 -3.62 -12.06 10.58
C GLU A 121 -2.55 -11.00 10.83
N GLU A 122 -1.85 -11.13 11.94
CA GLU A 122 -0.68 -10.30 12.28
C GLU A 122 0.28 -10.23 11.09
N LEU A 123 0.76 -9.02 10.76
CA LEU A 123 1.67 -8.80 9.64
C LEU A 123 3.14 -9.03 10.03
N PHE A 124 3.49 -8.79 11.29
CA PHE A 124 4.86 -8.86 11.78
C PHE A 124 4.93 -9.99 12.83
N ASP A 125 5.56 -11.10 12.47
CA ASP A 125 5.82 -12.19 13.43
C ASP A 125 6.94 -11.81 14.41
N GLY A 126 6.69 -12.10 15.68
CA GLY A 126 7.45 -11.56 16.81
C GLY A 126 8.89 -12.07 16.92
N GLY A 127 9.83 -11.43 16.22
CA GLY A 127 11.25 -11.46 16.61
C GLY A 127 12.27 -11.26 15.49
N SER A 128 11.94 -11.47 14.22
CA SER A 128 12.88 -11.21 13.13
C SER A 128 13.00 -9.71 12.88
N ALA A 129 14.23 -9.26 12.62
CA ALA A 129 14.44 -7.93 12.09
C ALA A 129 13.75 -7.83 10.72
N GLU A 130 13.88 -8.85 9.88
CA GLU A 130 13.39 -8.86 8.50
C GLU A 130 11.92 -9.28 8.38
N LEU A 131 11.21 -8.57 7.50
CA LEU A 131 9.85 -8.92 7.07
C LEU A 131 9.87 -10.18 6.21
N SER A 132 9.02 -11.16 6.54
CA SER A 132 8.78 -12.31 5.67
C SER A 132 8.29 -11.85 4.29
N GLU A 133 8.58 -12.64 3.24
CA GLU A 133 8.13 -12.33 1.89
C GLU A 133 6.60 -12.19 1.81
N ALA A 134 5.86 -13.06 2.50
CA ALA A 134 4.41 -12.99 2.61
C ALA A 134 3.93 -11.67 3.23
N ALA A 135 4.60 -11.18 4.28
CA ALA A 135 4.27 -9.89 4.89
C ALA A 135 4.58 -8.72 3.94
N GLN A 136 5.70 -8.78 3.20
CA GLN A 136 6.03 -7.75 2.21
C GLN A 136 4.98 -7.68 1.10
N ILE A 137 4.52 -8.83 0.58
CA ILE A 137 3.48 -8.89 -0.45
C ILE A 137 2.16 -8.28 0.06
N ARG A 138 1.74 -8.64 1.28
CA ARG A 138 0.53 -8.08 1.91
C ARG A 138 0.65 -6.57 2.09
N ILE A 139 1.80 -6.07 2.55
CA ILE A 139 2.06 -4.63 2.68
C ILE A 139 2.01 -3.93 1.31
N ILE A 140 2.58 -4.53 0.26
CA ILE A 140 2.49 -4.00 -1.12
C ILE A 140 1.04 -3.94 -1.58
N GLY A 141 0.24 -4.98 -1.35
CA GLY A 141 -1.18 -4.99 -1.67
C GLY A 141 -1.94 -3.89 -0.94
N TYR A 142 -1.72 -3.75 0.37
CA TYR A 142 -2.40 -2.73 1.17
C TYR A 142 -2.01 -1.32 0.75
N LEU A 143 -0.72 -1.03 0.58
CA LEU A 143 -0.24 0.28 0.11
C LEU A 143 -0.71 0.56 -1.31
N GLY A 144 -0.69 -0.45 -2.19
CA GLY A 144 -1.23 -0.36 -3.54
C GLY A 144 -2.70 0.05 -3.53
N ALA A 145 -3.54 -0.61 -2.73
CA ALA A 145 -4.96 -0.30 -2.61
C ALA A 145 -5.17 1.12 -2.03
N MET A 146 -4.41 1.48 -1.00
CA MET A 146 -4.42 2.84 -0.45
C MET A 146 -4.08 3.90 -1.51
N PHE A 147 -3.09 3.65 -2.37
CA PHE A 147 -2.70 4.57 -3.44
C PHE A 147 -3.59 4.50 -4.69
N GLY A 148 -4.49 3.51 -4.78
CA GLY A 148 -5.32 3.28 -5.96
C GLY A 148 -4.53 2.69 -7.12
N ALA A 149 -3.54 1.83 -6.84
CA ALA A 149 -2.79 1.11 -7.85
C ALA A 149 -3.67 0.03 -8.50
N ALA A 150 -3.69 0.00 -9.83
CA ALA A 150 -4.35 -1.05 -10.58
C ALA A 150 -3.82 -2.44 -10.18
N GLY A 151 -4.73 -3.40 -10.03
CA GLY A 151 -4.39 -4.78 -9.61
C GLY A 151 -4.11 -4.96 -8.11
N ALA A 152 -4.07 -3.88 -7.31
CA ALA A 152 -3.84 -4.01 -5.87
C ALA A 152 -5.01 -4.67 -5.14
N ALA A 153 -6.25 -4.44 -5.59
CA ALA A 153 -7.43 -5.10 -5.03
C ALA A 153 -7.32 -6.63 -5.16
N ALA A 154 -7.00 -7.13 -6.35
CA ALA A 154 -6.75 -8.54 -6.61
C ALA A 154 -5.63 -9.10 -5.72
N LEU A 155 -4.54 -8.35 -5.52
CA LEU A 155 -3.45 -8.78 -4.63
C LEU A 155 -3.89 -8.86 -3.16
N VAL A 156 -4.73 -7.93 -2.70
CA VAL A 156 -5.34 -7.98 -1.36
C VAL A 156 -6.28 -9.17 -1.23
N SER A 157 -7.12 -9.44 -2.23
CA SER A 157 -8.02 -10.61 -2.24
C SER A 157 -7.24 -11.93 -2.22
N GLN A 158 -6.16 -12.03 -3.01
CA GLN A 158 -5.36 -13.25 -3.11
C GLN A 158 -4.61 -13.57 -1.81
N THR A 159 -4.15 -12.55 -1.09
CA THR A 159 -3.39 -12.72 0.16
C THR A 159 -4.25 -12.66 1.42
N SER A 160 -5.53 -12.32 1.29
CA SER A 160 -6.46 -12.22 2.40
C SER A 160 -6.88 -13.60 2.88
N LYS A 161 -6.69 -13.85 4.18
CA LYS A 161 -7.16 -15.08 4.84
C LYS A 161 -8.67 -15.24 4.71
N THR A 162 -9.40 -14.14 4.91
CA THR A 162 -10.86 -14.16 4.88
C THR A 162 -11.40 -14.30 3.46
N ALA A 163 -10.79 -13.61 2.49
CA ALA A 163 -11.17 -13.78 1.09
C ALA A 163 -10.93 -15.23 0.61
N GLY A 164 -9.81 -15.86 1.01
CA GLY A 164 -9.54 -17.26 0.67
C GLY A 164 -10.57 -18.28 1.16
N GLN A 165 -11.31 -17.97 2.25
CA GLN A 165 -12.43 -18.79 2.74
C GLN A 165 -13.70 -18.63 1.89
N ASN A 166 -13.87 -17.46 1.26
CA ASN A 166 -15.05 -17.09 0.47
C ASN A 166 -14.83 -17.20 -1.05
N LEU A 167 -13.58 -17.20 -1.53
CA LEU A 167 -13.20 -17.46 -2.92
C LEU A 167 -13.60 -18.90 -3.25
N GLY A 168 -14.74 -19.06 -3.93
CA GLY A 168 -15.19 -20.36 -4.40
C GLY A 168 -14.14 -21.06 -5.28
N LYS A 169 -14.27 -22.37 -5.44
CA LYS A 169 -13.32 -23.25 -6.17
C LYS A 169 -12.97 -22.77 -7.61
N LYS A 170 -13.82 -21.98 -8.26
CA LYS A 170 -13.62 -21.49 -9.64
C LYS A 170 -12.66 -20.30 -9.73
N VAL A 171 -12.73 -19.33 -8.81
CA VAL A 171 -11.84 -18.14 -8.81
C VAL A 171 -10.44 -18.53 -8.30
N ALA A 172 -10.38 -19.40 -7.29
CA ALA A 172 -9.13 -19.93 -6.76
C ALA A 172 -8.30 -20.63 -7.85
N ALA A 173 -8.93 -21.33 -8.80
CA ALA A 173 -8.22 -22.08 -9.84
C ALA A 173 -7.47 -21.20 -10.86
N GLN A 174 -7.94 -19.98 -11.13
CA GLN A 174 -7.27 -19.05 -12.06
C GLN A 174 -6.20 -18.20 -11.35
N ALA A 175 -6.46 -17.75 -10.12
CA ALA A 175 -5.53 -16.90 -9.36
C ALA A 175 -4.33 -17.65 -8.75
N LEU A 176 -4.40 -18.99 -8.60
CA LEU A 176 -3.35 -19.79 -7.93
C LEU A 176 -2.21 -20.26 -8.84
N THR A 177 -2.17 -19.90 -10.13
CA THR A 177 -1.05 -20.30 -10.98
C THR A 177 0.20 -19.50 -10.59
N LYS A 178 1.25 -20.19 -10.11
CA LYS A 178 2.50 -19.60 -9.60
C LYS A 178 3.21 -18.66 -10.57
N THR A 179 2.83 -18.65 -11.85
CA THR A 179 3.40 -17.86 -12.93
C THR A 179 2.80 -16.44 -13.09
N ALA A 180 1.56 -16.19 -12.66
CA ALA A 180 0.89 -14.89 -12.91
C ALA A 180 0.97 -13.89 -11.75
N TRP A 181 1.13 -14.37 -10.51
CA TRP A 181 1.02 -13.52 -9.31
C TRP A 181 2.27 -12.66 -9.03
N TYR A 182 3.49 -13.19 -9.21
CA TYR A 182 4.72 -12.40 -9.01
C TYR A 182 4.82 -11.18 -9.94
N PRO A 183 4.49 -11.28 -11.24
CA PRO A 183 4.37 -10.11 -12.12
C PRO A 183 3.40 -9.05 -11.58
N LEU A 184 2.25 -9.46 -11.02
CA LEU A 184 1.29 -8.56 -10.41
C LEU A 184 1.88 -7.86 -9.17
N VAL A 185 2.55 -8.60 -8.27
CA VAL A 185 3.25 -8.04 -7.12
C VAL A 185 4.29 -7.01 -7.55
N LYS A 186 5.10 -7.33 -8.58
CA LYS A 186 6.10 -6.40 -9.11
C LYS A 186 5.44 -5.14 -9.67
N LYS A 187 4.36 -5.26 -10.45
CA LYS A 187 3.61 -4.13 -11.01
C LYS A 187 3.04 -3.23 -9.91
N VAL A 188 2.33 -3.80 -8.93
CA VAL A 188 1.76 -3.04 -7.81
C VAL A 188 2.87 -2.42 -6.95
N GLY A 189 3.93 -3.18 -6.65
CA GLY A 189 5.06 -2.69 -5.89
C GLY A 189 5.84 -1.58 -6.61
N ALA A 190 5.98 -1.63 -7.93
CA ALA A 190 6.55 -0.54 -8.72
C ALA A 190 5.69 0.75 -8.64
N LEU A 191 4.36 0.61 -8.64
CA LEU A 191 3.45 1.75 -8.42
C LEU A 191 3.60 2.33 -7.01
N VAL A 192 3.80 1.50 -5.99
CA VAL A 192 4.17 1.95 -4.63
C VAL A 192 5.52 2.68 -4.65
N GLY A 193 6.54 2.13 -5.32
CA GLY A 193 7.86 2.76 -5.45
C GLY A 193 7.85 4.08 -6.21
N LYS A 194 6.93 4.24 -7.18
CA LYS A 194 6.66 5.52 -7.85
C LYS A 194 6.13 6.56 -6.86
N GLN A 195 5.27 6.17 -5.93
CA GLN A 195 4.81 7.07 -4.85
C GLN A 195 5.93 7.44 -3.88
N VAL A 196 6.82 6.49 -3.53
CA VAL A 196 8.02 6.80 -2.75
C VAL A 196 8.86 7.86 -3.46
N THR A 197 9.21 7.61 -4.72
CA THR A 197 10.03 8.51 -5.54
C THR A 197 9.39 9.89 -5.66
N LYS A 198 8.08 9.96 -5.93
CA LYS A 198 7.33 11.22 -6.00
C LYS A 198 7.43 12.01 -4.69
N LYS A 199 7.25 11.34 -3.54
CA LYS A 199 7.35 12.00 -2.23
C LYS A 199 8.77 12.49 -1.91
N THR A 200 9.79 11.74 -2.33
CA THR A 200 11.19 12.16 -2.21
C THR A 200 11.48 13.41 -3.05
N VAL A 201 11.06 13.43 -4.31
CA VAL A 201 11.30 14.57 -5.23
C VAL A 201 10.52 15.81 -4.84
N GLU A 202 9.24 15.69 -4.47
CA GLU A 202 8.41 16.81 -3.97
C GLU A 202 9.14 17.56 -2.86
N LYS A 203 9.78 16.85 -1.92
CA LYS A 203 10.48 17.45 -0.79
C LYS A 203 11.79 18.14 -1.17
N THR A 204 12.57 17.58 -2.11
CA THR A 204 13.82 18.22 -2.57
C THR A 204 13.56 19.58 -3.21
N ILE A 205 12.46 19.71 -3.97
CA ILE A 205 12.07 20.97 -4.61
C ILE A 205 11.54 21.97 -3.57
N THR A 206 10.69 21.54 -2.63
CA THR A 206 10.15 22.42 -1.58
C THR A 206 11.23 22.94 -0.61
N LYS A 207 12.35 22.24 -0.43
CA LYS A 207 13.49 22.73 0.37
C LYS A 207 14.34 23.79 -0.35
N ALA A 208 14.31 23.85 -1.68
CA ALA A 208 15.13 24.77 -2.47
C ALA A 208 14.46 26.14 -2.70
N VAL A 209 13.13 26.20 -2.65
CA VAL A 209 12.36 27.45 -2.83
C VAL A 209 11.30 27.55 -1.73
N PRO A 210 11.56 28.29 -0.63
CA PRO A 210 10.63 28.45 0.50
C PRO A 210 9.53 29.48 0.19
N VAL A 211 8.93 29.42 -1.00
CA VAL A 211 7.95 30.42 -1.45
C VAL A 211 6.56 29.83 -1.30
N VAL A 212 5.88 30.28 -0.24
CA VAL A 212 4.46 30.05 0.13
C VAL A 212 4.15 28.65 0.66
N GLY A 213 4.15 28.47 1.99
CA GLY A 213 3.60 27.23 2.58
C GLY A 213 3.90 26.94 4.06
N GLY A 214 4.23 27.95 4.87
CA GLY A 214 4.63 27.77 6.27
C GLY A 214 3.58 27.21 7.25
N VAL A 215 2.36 26.86 6.80
CA VAL A 215 1.31 26.27 7.65
C VAL A 215 0.51 25.23 6.84
N VAL A 216 1.09 24.03 6.64
CA VAL A 216 0.38 22.90 5.97
C VAL A 216 0.48 21.59 6.78
N SER A 217 1.27 21.57 7.87
CA SER A 217 1.47 20.37 8.68
C SER A 217 0.23 20.07 9.54
N GLY A 218 -0.29 18.85 9.40
CA GLY A 218 -1.54 18.39 10.00
C GLY A 218 -2.67 18.26 8.97
N GLY A 219 -3.18 19.37 8.45
CA GLY A 219 -4.33 19.38 7.52
C GLY A 219 -4.10 18.57 6.25
N LEU A 220 -2.93 18.66 5.62
CA LEU A 220 -2.61 17.90 4.40
C LEU A 220 -2.46 16.40 4.67
N THR A 221 -1.93 16.01 5.84
CA THR A 221 -1.88 14.61 6.28
C THR A 221 -3.29 14.07 6.48
N TYR A 222 -4.17 14.84 7.11
CA TYR A 222 -5.58 14.46 7.29
C TYR A 222 -6.30 14.27 5.94
N VAL A 223 -6.11 15.18 4.99
CA VAL A 223 -6.73 15.14 3.66
C VAL A 223 -6.24 13.96 2.83
N THR A 224 -4.97 13.58 2.92
CA THR A 224 -4.40 12.48 2.13
C THR A 224 -4.67 11.10 2.71
N PHE A 225 -4.63 10.94 4.05
CA PHE A 225 -4.80 9.63 4.69
C PHE A 225 -6.25 9.12 4.66
N ARG A 226 -7.23 10.03 4.65
CA ARG A 226 -8.65 9.63 4.58
C ARG A 226 -8.99 8.86 3.30
N PRO A 227 -8.77 9.37 2.08
CA PRO A 227 -9.08 8.62 0.86
C PRO A 227 -8.26 7.34 0.77
N MET A 228 -7.00 7.35 1.19
CA MET A 228 -6.15 6.14 1.24
C MET A 228 -6.75 5.04 2.13
N GLY A 229 -7.11 5.38 3.37
CA GLY A 229 -7.73 4.43 4.28
C GLY A 229 -9.09 3.94 3.80
N ASN A 230 -9.90 4.80 3.18
CA ASN A 230 -11.20 4.39 2.64
C ASN A 230 -11.03 3.39 1.50
N ARG A 231 -10.12 3.64 0.54
CA ARG A 231 -9.87 2.68 -0.56
C ARG A 231 -9.52 1.29 -0.05
N LEU A 232 -8.62 1.18 0.92
CA LEU A 232 -8.26 -0.11 1.50
C LEU A 232 -9.44 -0.76 2.24
N ALA A 233 -10.21 0.02 3.01
CA ALA A 233 -11.40 -0.49 3.68
C ALA A 233 -12.47 -0.95 2.70
N ASP A 234 -12.65 -0.23 1.59
CA ASP A 234 -13.59 -0.57 0.52
C ASP A 234 -13.14 -1.85 -0.20
N THR A 235 -11.84 -2.03 -0.45
CA THR A 235 -11.28 -3.30 -0.96
C THR A 235 -11.62 -4.49 -0.06
N PHE A 236 -11.47 -4.34 1.27
CA PHE A 236 -11.85 -5.41 2.20
C PHE A 236 -13.36 -5.66 2.26
N VAL A 237 -14.18 -4.61 2.14
CA VAL A 237 -15.65 -4.75 2.03
C VAL A 237 -16.02 -5.58 0.80
N SER A 238 -15.48 -5.24 -0.36
CA SER A 238 -15.72 -5.99 -1.60
C SER A 238 -15.30 -7.46 -1.45
N ASN A 239 -14.13 -7.73 -0.85
CA ASN A 239 -13.70 -9.09 -0.54
C ASN A 239 -14.68 -9.85 0.37
N LEU A 240 -15.20 -9.22 1.42
CA LEU A 240 -16.16 -9.86 2.32
C LEU A 240 -17.51 -10.12 1.65
N ASN A 241 -17.92 -9.27 0.71
CA ASN A 241 -19.14 -9.44 -0.08
C ASN A 241 -18.98 -10.47 -1.21
N GLY A 242 -17.76 -10.95 -1.47
CA GLY A 242 -17.47 -11.79 -2.63
C GLY A 242 -17.45 -11.03 -3.96
N GLU A 243 -17.37 -9.70 -3.89
CA GLU A 243 -17.16 -8.81 -5.03
C GLU A 243 -15.67 -8.78 -5.33
N TYR A 244 -15.21 -9.68 -6.19
CA TYR A 244 -13.86 -9.65 -6.72
C TYR A 244 -13.94 -8.92 -8.05
N ASP A 245 -13.05 -7.95 -8.26
CA ASP A 245 -12.92 -7.27 -9.54
C ASP A 245 -12.57 -8.37 -10.57
N ASP A 246 -13.57 -8.83 -11.32
CA ASP A 246 -13.36 -9.69 -12.48
C ASP A 246 -12.44 -8.88 -13.38
N GLU A 247 -11.16 -9.26 -13.47
CA GLU A 247 -10.21 -8.59 -14.35
C GLU A 247 -10.83 -8.54 -15.75
N LEU A 248 -11.26 -7.35 -16.18
CA LEU A 248 -11.51 -7.12 -17.58
C LEU A 248 -10.16 -7.29 -18.27
N GLU A 249 -9.98 -8.46 -18.89
CA GLU A 249 -8.80 -8.77 -19.68
C GLU A 249 -8.65 -7.67 -20.74
N LEU A 250 -7.48 -7.02 -20.76
CA LEU A 250 -7.15 -6.15 -21.89
C LEU A 250 -7.14 -7.02 -23.14
N ASN A 251 -7.76 -6.52 -24.22
CA ASN A 251 -7.59 -7.12 -25.54
C ASN A 251 -6.07 -7.30 -25.81
N ALA A 252 -5.70 -8.47 -26.33
CA ALA A 252 -4.30 -8.83 -26.53
C ALA A 252 -3.55 -7.85 -27.46
N ASP A 253 -4.22 -7.30 -28.47
CA ASP A 253 -3.69 -6.29 -29.39
C ASP A 253 -3.44 -4.95 -28.67
N PHE A 254 -4.33 -4.54 -27.75
CA PHE A 254 -4.18 -3.34 -26.94
C PHE A 254 -3.06 -3.49 -25.90
N ALA A 255 -2.96 -4.66 -25.27
CA ALA A 255 -1.86 -4.98 -24.37
C ALA A 255 -0.51 -4.98 -25.09
N ALA A 256 -0.44 -5.54 -26.31
CA ALA A 256 0.74 -5.50 -27.17
C ALA A 256 1.10 -4.07 -27.63
N GLY A 257 0.10 -3.21 -27.84
CA GLY A 257 0.31 -1.80 -28.19
C GLY A 257 0.94 -0.96 -27.06
N LEU A 258 0.76 -1.35 -25.80
CA LEU A 258 1.37 -0.66 -24.64
C LEU A 258 2.86 -0.98 -24.48
N ASP A 259 3.32 -2.13 -24.98
CA ASP A 259 4.73 -2.51 -25.01
C ASP A 259 5.47 -2.00 -26.26
N ALA A 260 4.72 -1.58 -27.30
CA ALA A 260 5.28 -1.14 -28.58
C ALA A 260 5.77 0.32 -28.59
N ASP A 261 5.30 1.20 -27.69
CA ASP A 261 5.73 2.60 -27.62
C ASP A 261 6.88 2.84 -26.63
N VAL A 262 7.99 2.12 -26.85
CA VAL A 262 9.33 2.59 -26.47
C VAL A 262 10.23 2.49 -27.70
N VAL A 263 10.17 3.49 -28.57
CA VAL A 263 11.23 3.76 -29.54
C VAL A 263 12.09 4.92 -29.00
N PRO A 264 13.33 4.68 -28.57
CA PRO A 264 14.32 5.73 -28.40
C PRO A 264 14.68 6.26 -29.80
N GLY A 265 14.65 7.58 -29.98
CA GLY A 265 14.92 8.22 -31.27
C GLY A 265 16.30 7.87 -31.84
N GLU A 266 16.32 7.65 -33.14
CA GLU A 266 17.54 7.71 -33.95
C GLU A 266 17.58 9.08 -34.62
N VAL A 267 18.67 9.80 -34.38
CA VAL A 267 18.98 11.09 -35.01
C VAL A 267 20.14 10.85 -35.97
N LEU A 268 20.15 11.65 -37.06
CA LEU A 268 21.23 11.91 -38.03
C LEU A 268 21.24 10.97 -39.25
N ALA A 269 21.58 11.37 -40.48
CA ALA A 269 21.81 12.63 -41.20
C ALA A 269 22.15 12.21 -42.66
N GLU A 270 21.91 13.07 -43.66
CA GLU A 270 22.67 13.29 -44.92
C GLU A 270 21.72 13.96 -45.94
N GLU A 271 21.90 15.23 -46.29
CA GLU A 271 22.87 15.77 -47.25
C GLU A 271 22.61 15.38 -48.73
N THR A 272 22.29 16.42 -49.51
CA THR A 272 22.78 16.72 -50.86
C THR A 272 22.19 16.07 -52.12
N GLY A 273 21.97 16.93 -53.13
CA GLY A 273 22.08 16.67 -54.58
C GLY A 273 20.86 16.02 -55.26
N ALA A 274 20.16 16.63 -56.21
CA ALA A 274 20.53 17.09 -57.57
C ALA A 274 20.08 16.09 -58.67
N GLY A 275 19.37 16.62 -59.69
CA GLY A 275 19.07 15.98 -60.99
C GLY A 275 17.87 15.02 -60.96
N GLU A 276 16.91 15.04 -61.88
CA GLU A 276 16.68 15.74 -63.16
C GLU A 276 15.19 16.08 -63.30
#